data_AF-A0AAV5TNG6-F1
#
_entry.id   AF-A0AAV5TNG6-F1
#
_cell.length_a   1.000
_cell.length_b   1.000
_cell.length_c   1.000
_cell.angle_alpha   90.00
_cell.angle_beta   90.00
_cell.angle_gamma   90.00
#
_symmetry.space_group_name_H-M   'P 1'
#
loop_
_entity.id
_entity.type
_entity.pdbx_description
1 polymer ?
#
loop_
_entity_poly.entity_id
_entity_poly.type
_entity_poly.pdbx_seq_one_letter_code
_entity_poly.pdbx_strand_id
1 'polypeptide(L)'
;FENLKLFMENKSKSDYIFDLLDKYTLNHHLQSLAPGLTAKMFRTHNASITLQEQLLKLTNENDNVAQKMVSYKRANKMVSARN
;
A
#
# COMPACT_ATOMS: atom_id res chain seq x y z
N PHE A 1 0.60 -7.88 -17.22
CA PHE A 1 1.46 -6.78 -17.71
C PHE A 1 1.05 -6.24 -19.08
N GLU A 2 0.20 -6.92 -19.87
CA GLU A 2 -0.18 -6.45 -21.21
C GLU A 2 -0.75 -5.02 -21.26
N ASN A 3 -1.63 -4.65 -20.32
CA ASN A 3 -2.17 -3.27 -20.25
C ASN A 3 -1.07 -2.21 -20.06
N LEU A 4 0.00 -2.53 -19.33
CA LEU A 4 1.11 -1.59 -19.14
C LEU A 4 1.88 -1.37 -20.44
N LYS A 5 2.04 -2.42 -21.27
CA LYS A 5 2.66 -2.29 -22.59
C LYS A 5 1.81 -1.36 -23.47
N LEU A 6 0.50 -1.59 -23.52
CA LEU A 6 -0.46 -0.74 -24.26
C LEU A 6 -0.40 0.72 -23.80
N PHE A 7 -0.32 0.97 -22.49
CA PHE A 7 -0.21 2.35 -21.97
C PHE A 7 1.12 3.05 -22.29
N MET A 8 2.13 2.31 -22.72
CA MET A 8 3.45 2.82 -23.11
C MET A 8 3.64 2.85 -24.63
N GLU A 9 2.72 2.27 -25.41
CA GLU A 9 2.79 2.32 -26.87
C GLU A 9 2.70 3.76 -27.38
N ASN A 10 3.57 4.10 -28.34
CA ASN A 10 3.68 5.43 -28.94
C ASN A 10 3.98 6.58 -27.95
N LYS A 11 4.40 6.28 -26.73
CA LYS A 11 4.80 7.28 -25.73
C LYS A 11 6.32 7.42 -25.68
N SER A 12 6.77 8.66 -25.59
CA SER A 12 8.15 9.01 -25.26
C SER A 12 8.42 8.81 -23.77
N LYS A 13 9.70 8.82 -23.37
CA LYS A 13 10.08 8.67 -21.95
C LYS A 13 9.57 9.81 -21.04
N SER A 14 9.21 10.96 -21.61
CA SER A 14 8.67 12.11 -20.87
C SER A 14 7.16 12.08 -20.72
N ASP A 15 6.44 11.22 -21.46
CA ASP A 15 4.98 11.21 -21.45
C ASP A 15 4.42 10.46 -20.24
N TYR A 16 3.24 10.88 -19.78
CA TYR A 16 2.55 10.22 -18.68
C TYR A 16 2.04 8.84 -19.09
N ILE A 17 2.38 7.81 -18.29
CA ILE A 17 1.89 6.44 -18.51
C ILE A 17 0.36 6.38 -18.42
N PHE A 18 -0.24 7.08 -17.45
CA PHE A 18 -1.70 7.18 -17.28
C PHE A 18 -2.17 8.58 -17.64
N ASP A 19 -2.13 8.90 -18.93
CA ASP A 19 -2.52 10.18 -19.53
C ASP A 19 -4.03 10.48 -19.43
N LEU A 20 -4.87 9.44 -19.42
CA LEU A 20 -6.33 9.58 -19.24
C LEU A 20 -6.79 9.50 -17.78
N LEU A 21 -5.86 9.36 -16.82
CA LEU A 21 -6.18 9.21 -15.40
C LEU A 21 -5.64 10.39 -14.61
N ASP A 22 -6.53 11.12 -13.96
CA ASP A 22 -6.17 12.11 -12.94
C ASP A 22 -6.62 11.68 -11.54
N LYS A 23 -6.13 12.41 -10.53
CA LYS A 23 -6.48 12.14 -9.12
C LYS A 23 -7.98 12.34 -8.85
N TYR A 24 -8.64 13.22 -9.59
CA TYR A 24 -10.04 13.54 -9.38
C TYR A 24 -10.92 12.38 -9.83
N THR A 25 -10.75 11.94 -11.07
CA THR A 25 -11.47 10.83 -11.70
C THR A 25 -11.27 9.53 -10.91
N LEU A 26 -10.04 9.27 -10.46
CA LEU A 26 -9.76 8.12 -9.60
C LEU A 26 -10.54 8.18 -8.28
N ASN A 27 -10.46 9.29 -7.54
CA ASN A 27 -11.17 9.38 -6.27
C ASN A 27 -12.69 9.43 -6.45
N HIS A 28 -13.20 10.02 -7.52
CA HIS A 28 -14.63 9.99 -7.84
C HIS A 28 -15.12 8.55 -8.08
N HIS A 29 -14.36 7.75 -8.83
CA HIS A 29 -14.66 6.33 -9.00
C HIS A 29 -14.62 5.60 -7.65
N LEU A 30 -13.61 5.84 -6.81
CA LEU A 30 -13.53 5.22 -5.49
C LEU A 30 -14.72 5.58 -4.58
N GLN A 31 -15.14 6.85 -4.57
CA GLN A 31 -16.32 7.32 -3.84
C GLN A 31 -17.61 6.63 -4.30
N SER A 32 -17.71 6.30 -5.59
CA SER A 32 -18.85 5.54 -6.14
C SER A 32 -18.90 4.09 -5.64
N LEU A 33 -17.75 3.51 -5.28
CA LEU A 33 -17.67 2.16 -4.70
C LEU A 33 -18.00 2.16 -3.21
N ALA A 34 -17.55 3.18 -2.48
CA ALA A 34 -17.87 3.37 -1.07
C ALA A 34 -17.79 4.85 -0.66
N PRO A 35 -18.79 5.37 0.08
CA PRO A 35 -18.75 6.74 0.60
C PRO A 35 -17.51 6.98 1.47
N GLY A 36 -16.80 8.07 1.20
CA GLY A 36 -15.59 8.47 1.91
C GLY A 36 -14.30 7.81 1.39
N LEU A 37 -14.38 6.85 0.46
CA LEU A 37 -13.20 6.12 -0.01
C LEU A 37 -12.28 6.99 -0.88
N THR A 38 -10.99 6.99 -0.56
CA THR A 38 -9.97 7.72 -1.33
C THR A 38 -8.71 6.88 -1.53
N ALA A 39 -7.91 7.20 -2.54
CA ALA A 39 -6.67 6.50 -2.84
C ALA A 39 -5.68 6.52 -1.66
N LYS A 40 -5.69 7.58 -0.84
CA LYS A 40 -4.83 7.69 0.36
C LYS A 40 -5.12 6.61 1.40
N MET A 41 -6.39 6.20 1.53
CA MET A 41 -6.79 5.20 2.53
C MET A 41 -6.16 3.83 2.27
N PHE A 42 -5.90 3.48 1.01
CA PHE A 42 -5.23 2.22 0.67
C PHE A 42 -3.83 2.12 1.26
N ARG A 43 -3.06 3.23 1.31
CA ARG A 43 -1.74 3.23 1.95
C ARG A 43 -1.83 2.92 3.44
N THR A 44 -2.77 3.58 4.14
CA THR A 44 -3.00 3.34 5.57
C THR A 44 -3.49 1.92 5.82
N HIS A 45 -4.44 1.44 5.01
CA HIS A 45 -4.97 0.08 5.10
C HIS A 45 -3.89 -0.98 4.91
N ASN A 46 -3.10 -0.88 3.85
CA ASN A 46 -2.02 -1.84 3.56
C ASN A 46 -0.95 -1.83 4.66
N ALA A 47 -0.64 -0.65 5.21
CA ALA A 47 0.29 -0.53 6.33
C ALA A 47 -0.25 -1.21 7.60
N SER A 48 -1.52 -0.95 7.94
CA SER A 48 -2.18 -1.56 9.10
C SER A 48 -2.29 -3.07 9.00
N ILE A 49 -2.76 -3.60 7.86
CA ILE A 49 -2.86 -5.04 7.64
C ILE A 49 -1.48 -5.70 7.70
N THR A 50 -0.48 -5.13 7.01
CA THR A 50 0.87 -5.69 7.04
C THR A 50 1.41 -5.72 8.46
N LEU A 51 1.26 -4.64 9.23
CA LEU A 51 1.73 -4.61 10.61
C LEU A 51 1.05 -5.69 11.45
N GLN A 52 -0.27 -5.80 11.36
CA GLN A 52 -1.05 -6.79 12.11
C GLN A 52 -0.60 -8.22 11.77
N GLU A 53 -0.48 -8.56 10.50
CA GLU A 53 0.00 -9.89 10.08
C GLU A 53 1.41 -10.19 10.56
N GLN A 54 2.32 -9.21 10.50
CA GLN A 54 3.70 -9.40 10.94
C GLN A 54 3.79 -9.51 12.47
N LEU A 55 2.98 -8.77 13.22
CA LEU A 55 2.93 -8.91 14.67
C LEU A 55 2.42 -10.30 15.08
N LEU A 56 1.36 -10.80 14.42
CA LEU A 56 0.84 -12.15 14.64
C LEU A 56 1.88 -13.23 14.34
N LYS A 57 2.71 -13.03 13.32
CA LYS A 57 3.75 -14.00 12.90
C LYS A 57 5.01 -13.95 13.76
N LEU A 58 5.41 -12.77 14.24
CA LEU A 58 6.74 -12.53 14.84
C LEU A 58 6.72 -12.38 16.36
N THR A 59 5.55 -12.18 16.98
CA THR A 59 5.45 -11.93 18.43
C THR A 59 5.05 -13.21 19.16
N ASN A 60 5.84 -13.61 20.16
CA ASN A 60 5.48 -14.69 21.08
C ASN A 60 4.90 -14.11 22.37
N GLU A 61 3.83 -14.70 22.88
CA GLU A 61 3.17 -14.25 24.11
C GLU A 61 4.08 -14.38 25.34
N ASN A 62 4.94 -15.40 25.36
CA ASN A 62 5.86 -15.68 26.47
C ASN A 62 7.14 -14.82 26.45
N ASP A 63 7.35 -14.03 25.39
CA ASP A 63 8.51 -13.14 25.29
C ASP A 63 8.45 -12.01 26.33
N ASN A 64 9.62 -11.63 26.84
CA ASN A 64 9.75 -10.44 27.67
C ASN A 64 9.59 -9.15 26.84
N VAL A 65 9.46 -8.01 27.52
CA VAL A 65 9.21 -6.71 26.87
C VAL A 65 10.30 -6.35 25.85
N ALA A 66 11.57 -6.65 26.13
CA ALA A 66 12.67 -6.33 25.22
C ALA A 66 12.60 -7.15 23.93
N GLN A 67 12.27 -8.44 24.02
CA GLN A 67 12.06 -9.32 22.88
C GLN A 67 10.84 -8.90 22.05
N LYS A 68 9.70 -8.59 22.69
CA LYS A 68 8.50 -8.06 22.03
C LYS A 68 8.79 -6.75 21.29
N MET A 69 9.62 -5.87 21.86
CA MET A 69 10.06 -4.63 21.19
C MET A 69 10.90 -4.92 19.94
N VAL A 70 11.76 -5.95 19.96
CA VAL A 70 12.51 -6.37 18.77
C VAL A 70 11.57 -6.90 17.68
N SER A 71 10.60 -7.74 18.03
CA SER A 71 9.59 -8.24 17.08
C SER A 71 8.74 -7.11 16.49
N TYR A 72 8.34 -6.13 17.30
CA TYR A 72 7.65 -4.94 16.83
C TYR A 72 8.49 -4.15 15.82
N LYS A 73 9.77 -3.88 16.11
CA LYS A 73 10.67 -3.17 15.19
C LYS A 73 10.83 -3.91 13.86
N ARG A 74 10.92 -5.24 13.90
CA ARG A 74 10.99 -6.09 12.70
C ARG A 74 9.69 -6.03 11.89
N ALA A 75 8.54 -6.14 12.55
CA ALA A 75 7.23 -6.03 11.92
C ALA A 75 7.05 -4.66 11.25
N ASN A 76 7.43 -3.58 11.93
CA ASN A 76 7.36 -2.22 11.40
C ASN A 76 8.30 -2.01 10.20
N LYS A 77 9.49 -2.63 10.21
CA LYS A 77 10.41 -2.58 9.05
C LYS A 77 9.78 -3.18 7.78
N MET A 78 8.98 -4.24 7.92
CA MET A 78 8.29 -4.85 6.78
C MET A 78 7.19 -3.96 6.20
N VAL A 79 6.56 -3.12 7.03
CA VAL A 79 5.59 -2.12 6.59
C VAL A 79 6.28 -1.03 5.78
N SER A 80 7.41 -0.52 6.26
CA SER A 80 8.17 0.54 5.58
C SER A 80 8.76 0.09 4.23
N ALA A 81 9.08 -1.19 4.07
CA ALA A 81 9.63 -1.73 2.82
C ALA A 81 8.58 -1.91 1.70
N ARG A 82 7.28 -1.84 2.02
CA ARG A 82 6.16 -2.04 1.08
C ARG A 82 5.44 -0.75 0.67
N ASN A 83 5.76 0.38 1.30
CA ASN A 83 5.11 1.69 1.07
C ASN A 83 5.93 2.59 0.16
#